data_AF-A0A7C7KSW8-F1
#
_entry.id   AF-A0A7C7KSW8-F1
#
_cell.length_a   1.000
_cell.length_b   1.000
_cell.length_c   1.000
_cell.angle_alpha   90.00
_cell.angle_beta   90.00
_cell.angle_gamma   90.00
#
_symmetry.space_group_name_H-M   'P 1'
#
loop_
_entity.id
_entity.type
_entity.pdbx_description
1 polymer ?
#
loop_
_entity_poly.entity_id
_entity_poly.type
_entity_poly.pdbx_seq_one_letter_code
_entity_poly.pdbx_strand_id
1 'polypeptide(L)'
;MLREIGIMVKPTLGKVLLFIMFAFLWIAGVIQTYAFIDDVPGLEKPPLYDYLRPFSFWFSWLVFSAPFYLLSTLLCTPVDFCSAILSSFPDMGAVKFPLAGVIYSYAAASFTAYTWRTHITTPRKKRQTLLTALIPTIILNGTMFFILLIEPNRILFVLSSYLTMYLVMLFYVISIYGAYKIIKNSILRRAAYRGLLSFR
;
A
#
# COMPACT_ATOMS: atom_id res chain seq x y z
N MET A 1 -6.65 -24.38 2.55
CA MET A 1 -5.76 -23.21 2.65
C MET A 1 -5.00 -22.98 1.34
N LEU A 2 -4.25 -23.97 0.83
CA LEU A 2 -3.50 -23.84 -0.44
C LEU A 2 -4.35 -23.45 -1.66
N ARG A 3 -5.56 -24.00 -1.80
CA ARG A 3 -6.50 -23.63 -2.89
C ARG A 3 -6.96 -22.16 -2.82
N GLU A 4 -7.14 -21.62 -1.61
CA GLU A 4 -7.53 -20.21 -1.42
C GLU A 4 -6.36 -19.28 -1.73
N ILE A 5 -5.13 -19.66 -1.35
CA ILE A 5 -3.90 -18.94 -1.71
C ILE A 5 -3.73 -18.90 -3.24
N GLY A 6 -3.94 -20.03 -3.93
CA GLY A 6 -3.86 -20.08 -5.40
C GLY A 6 -4.87 -19.15 -6.08
N ILE A 7 -6.11 -19.06 -5.59
CA ILE A 7 -7.13 -18.14 -6.10
C ILE A 7 -6.76 -16.67 -5.79
N MET A 8 -6.19 -16.43 -4.61
CA MET A 8 -5.75 -15.11 -4.19
C MET A 8 -4.59 -14.59 -5.06
N VAL A 9 -3.64 -15.43 -5.44
CA VAL A 9 -2.47 -15.02 -6.23
C VAL A 9 -2.74 -15.04 -7.74
N LYS A 10 -3.70 -15.83 -8.25
CA LYS A 10 -3.96 -15.89 -9.69
C LYS A 10 -4.26 -14.50 -10.28
N PRO A 11 -3.53 -14.05 -11.33
CA PRO A 11 -3.74 -12.73 -11.90
C PRO A 11 -5.14 -12.60 -12.52
N THR A 12 -5.78 -11.47 -12.26
CA THR A 12 -7.02 -11.02 -12.90
C THR A 12 -6.86 -9.56 -13.27
N LEU A 13 -7.63 -9.06 -14.23
CA LEU A 13 -7.52 -7.66 -14.67
C LEU A 13 -7.58 -6.67 -13.50
N GLY A 14 -8.53 -6.84 -12.58
CA GLY A 14 -8.62 -5.98 -11.39
C GLY A 14 -7.40 -6.03 -10.46
N LYS A 15 -6.77 -7.20 -10.31
CA LYS A 15 -5.52 -7.33 -9.55
C LYS A 15 -4.35 -6.67 -10.25
N VAL A 16 -4.25 -6.83 -11.58
CA VAL A 16 -3.20 -6.22 -12.38
C VAL A 16 -3.31 -4.69 -12.34
N LEU A 17 -4.51 -4.14 -12.49
CA LEU A 17 -4.72 -2.69 -12.40
C LEU A 17 -4.35 -2.14 -11.01
N LEU A 18 -4.82 -2.78 -9.94
CA LEU A 18 -4.44 -2.38 -8.56
C LEU A 18 -2.93 -2.52 -8.32
N PHE A 19 -2.32 -3.58 -8.83
CA PHE A 19 -0.88 -3.79 -8.74
C PHE A 19 -0.12 -2.66 -9.42
N ILE A 20 -0.49 -2.29 -10.65
CA ILE A 20 0.14 -1.18 -11.39
C ILE A 20 0.04 0.12 -10.57
N MET A 21 -1.14 0.42 -10.01
CA MET A 21 -1.33 1.63 -9.19
C MET A 21 -0.45 1.63 -7.95
N PHE A 22 -0.38 0.52 -7.21
CA PHE A 22 0.46 0.42 -6.01
C PHE A 22 1.96 0.42 -6.33
N ALA A 23 2.37 -0.27 -7.39
CA ALA A 23 3.76 -0.27 -7.84
C ALA A 23 4.19 1.13 -8.31
N PHE A 24 3.33 1.83 -9.04
CA PHE A 24 3.55 3.23 -9.41
C PHE A 24 3.69 4.11 -8.17
N LEU A 25 2.83 3.95 -7.17
CA LEU A 25 2.93 4.70 -5.91
C LEU A 25 4.27 4.47 -5.20
N TRP A 26 4.79 3.23 -5.21
CA TRP A 26 6.13 2.92 -4.69
C TRP A 26 7.24 3.62 -5.45
N ILE A 27 7.26 3.50 -6.77
CA ILE A 27 8.31 4.09 -7.60
C ILE A 27 8.27 5.62 -7.50
N ALA A 28 7.09 6.21 -7.63
CA ALA A 28 6.92 7.65 -7.57
C ALA A 28 7.24 8.22 -6.17
N GLY A 29 6.83 7.54 -5.11
CA GLY A 29 7.15 7.94 -3.74
C GLY A 29 8.66 7.93 -3.46
N VAL A 30 9.37 6.89 -3.92
CA VAL A 30 10.83 6.80 -3.81
C VAL A 30 11.53 7.86 -4.66
N ILE A 31 11.09 8.12 -5.88
CA ILE A 31 11.67 9.21 -6.70
C ILE A 31 11.50 10.55 -5.97
N GLN A 32 10.34 10.78 -5.35
CA GLN A 32 10.09 12.01 -4.61
C GLN A 32 10.90 12.17 -3.31
N THR A 33 11.56 11.12 -2.79
CA THR A 33 12.49 11.30 -1.66
C THR A 33 13.71 12.11 -2.06
N TYR A 34 14.02 12.22 -3.35
CA TYR A 34 15.10 13.07 -3.84
C TYR A 34 14.95 14.54 -3.43
N ALA A 35 13.71 15.01 -3.23
CA ALA A 35 13.43 16.38 -2.78
C ALA A 35 14.03 16.72 -1.39
N PHE A 36 14.50 15.73 -0.64
CA PHE A 36 15.13 15.91 0.67
C PHE A 36 16.66 15.82 0.63
N ILE A 37 17.24 15.52 -0.54
CA ILE A 37 18.69 15.33 -0.74
C ILE A 37 19.17 16.00 -2.04
N ASP A 38 18.37 16.91 -2.61
CA ASP A 38 18.66 17.57 -3.89
C ASP A 38 19.74 18.66 -3.75
N ASP A 39 20.10 19.02 -2.53
CA ASP A 39 21.18 19.93 -2.16
C ASP A 39 22.55 19.23 -2.02
N VAL A 40 22.59 17.90 -1.99
CA VAL A 40 23.83 17.13 -1.81
C VAL A 40 24.63 17.10 -3.13
N PRO A 41 25.89 17.59 -3.15
CA PRO A 41 26.70 17.61 -4.36
C PRO A 41 27.03 16.20 -4.87
N GLY A 42 27.00 16.02 -6.20
CA GLY A 42 27.42 14.78 -6.85
C GLY A 42 26.37 13.66 -6.92
N LEU A 43 25.16 13.89 -6.38
CA LEU A 43 24.06 12.95 -6.54
C LEU A 43 23.33 13.16 -7.86
N GLU A 44 23.29 12.10 -8.68
CA GLU A 44 22.54 12.12 -9.93
C GLU A 44 21.03 12.12 -9.65
N LYS A 45 20.31 13.04 -10.28
CA LYS A 45 18.86 13.16 -10.13
C LYS A 45 18.14 11.91 -10.65
N PRO A 46 17.15 11.36 -9.92
CA PRO A 46 16.41 10.20 -10.40
C PRO A 46 15.61 10.49 -11.68
N PRO A 47 15.44 9.48 -12.55
CA PRO A 47 14.62 9.62 -13.74
C PRO A 47 13.19 10.00 -13.37
N LEU A 48 12.53 10.77 -14.24
CA LEU A 48 11.14 11.23 -14.10
C LEU A 48 10.83 12.17 -12.92
N TYR A 49 11.82 12.55 -12.10
CA TYR A 49 11.58 13.43 -10.94
C TYR A 49 10.84 14.73 -11.32
N ASP A 50 11.25 15.41 -12.41
CA ASP A 50 10.62 16.67 -12.83
C ASP A 50 9.16 16.51 -13.23
N TYR A 51 8.81 15.39 -13.86
CA TYR A 51 7.44 15.08 -14.24
C TYR A 51 6.57 14.71 -13.03
N LEU A 52 7.17 14.12 -12.00
CA LEU A 52 6.48 13.68 -10.78
C LEU A 52 6.39 14.78 -9.72
N ARG A 53 7.28 15.78 -9.76
CA ARG A 53 7.35 16.89 -8.80
C ARG A 53 6.02 17.64 -8.58
N PRO A 54 5.16 17.86 -9.60
CA PRO A 54 3.88 18.55 -9.40
C PRO A 54 2.83 17.76 -8.60
N PHE A 55 3.07 16.47 -8.33
CA PHE A 55 2.13 15.58 -7.65
C PHE A 55 2.58 15.29 -6.21
N SER A 56 1.67 14.83 -5.36
CA SER A 56 1.96 14.50 -3.95
C SER A 56 1.84 13.00 -3.71
N PHE A 57 2.90 12.25 -4.03
CA PHE A 57 2.93 10.79 -3.84
C PHE A 57 3.66 10.39 -2.56
N TRP A 58 4.67 11.15 -2.14
CA TRP A 58 5.59 10.80 -1.07
C TRP A 58 4.89 10.40 0.24
N PHE A 59 3.97 11.22 0.75
CA PHE A 59 3.30 10.92 2.01
C PHE A 59 2.35 9.71 1.90
N SER A 60 1.63 9.61 0.79
CA SER A 60 0.76 8.45 0.53
C SER A 60 1.57 7.15 0.42
N TRP A 61 2.73 7.21 -0.24
CA TRP A 61 3.67 6.10 -0.32
C TRP A 61 4.24 5.71 1.05
N LEU A 62 4.63 6.68 1.88
CA LEU A 62 5.12 6.43 3.24
C LEU A 62 4.05 5.70 4.07
N VAL A 63 2.80 6.16 4.01
CA VAL A 63 1.69 5.51 4.71
C VAL A 63 1.41 4.12 4.12
N PHE A 64 1.47 3.93 2.80
CA PHE A 64 1.27 2.63 2.17
C PHE A 64 2.36 1.61 2.51
N SER A 65 3.61 2.07 2.60
CA SER A 65 4.78 1.23 2.86
C SER A 65 4.96 0.87 4.34
N ALA A 66 4.24 1.53 5.25
CA ALA A 66 4.35 1.29 6.69
C ALA A 66 4.27 -0.20 7.12
N PRO A 67 3.34 -1.05 6.61
CA PRO A 67 3.26 -2.45 7.03
C PRO A 67 4.46 -3.25 6.52
N PHE A 68 4.96 -2.90 5.34
CA PHE A 68 6.18 -3.48 4.79
C PHE A 68 7.38 -3.13 5.65
N TYR A 69 7.55 -1.86 6.03
CA TYR A 69 8.65 -1.44 6.90
C TYR A 69 8.54 -2.00 8.32
N LEU A 70 7.35 -2.06 8.91
CA LEU A 70 7.16 -2.72 10.22
C LEU A 70 7.55 -4.20 10.18
N LEU A 71 7.14 -4.91 9.14
CA LEU A 71 7.52 -6.31 8.94
C LEU A 71 9.01 -6.46 8.66
N SER A 72 9.58 -5.59 7.83
CA SER A 72 11.00 -5.54 7.53
C SER A 72 11.81 -5.31 8.80
N THR A 73 11.47 -4.31 9.62
CA THR A 73 12.18 -4.07 10.89
C THR A 73 12.14 -5.30 11.78
N LEU A 74 10.99 -5.99 11.88
CA LEU A 74 10.86 -7.20 12.70
C LEU A 74 11.70 -8.39 12.18
N LEU A 75 11.83 -8.54 10.86
CA LEU A 75 12.58 -9.63 10.23
C LEU A 75 14.08 -9.33 10.06
N CYS A 76 14.44 -8.06 9.89
CA CYS A 76 15.76 -7.64 9.43
C CYS A 76 16.67 -7.10 10.55
N THR A 77 16.11 -6.55 11.64
CA THR A 77 16.92 -6.09 12.79
C THR A 77 17.77 -7.17 13.46
N PRO A 78 17.42 -8.47 13.47
CA PRO A 78 18.26 -9.46 14.15
C PRO A 78 19.44 -9.97 13.30
N VAL A 79 19.42 -9.81 11.96
CA VAL A 79 20.34 -10.57 11.06
C VAL A 79 21.01 -9.71 9.98
N ASP A 80 20.78 -8.39 9.92
CA ASP A 80 21.33 -7.48 8.89
C ASP A 80 21.07 -7.92 7.42
N PHE A 81 20.25 -8.94 7.22
CA PHE A 81 19.99 -9.61 5.94
C PHE A 81 19.46 -8.66 4.87
N CYS A 82 18.73 -7.63 5.30
CA CYS A 82 18.04 -6.74 4.39
C CYS A 82 18.95 -5.63 3.85
N SER A 83 20.05 -5.28 4.53
CA SER A 83 21.01 -4.32 3.99
C SER A 83 21.69 -4.87 2.72
N ALA A 84 22.08 -6.15 2.74
CA ALA A 84 22.68 -6.85 1.60
C ALA A 84 21.72 -7.02 0.40
N ILE A 85 20.44 -7.27 0.67
CA ILE A 85 19.44 -7.41 -0.40
C ILE A 85 19.09 -6.04 -1.00
N LEU A 86 18.89 -5.03 -0.16
CA LEU A 86 18.51 -3.69 -0.62
C LEU A 86 19.66 -3.01 -1.37
N SER A 87 20.91 -3.25 -0.98
CA SER A 87 22.08 -2.71 -1.69
C SER A 87 22.23 -3.29 -3.10
N SER A 88 21.74 -4.51 -3.32
CA SER A 88 21.75 -5.20 -4.61
C SER A 88 20.69 -4.68 -5.60
N PHE A 89 19.82 -3.76 -5.19
CA PHE A 89 18.80 -3.22 -6.09
C PHE A 89 19.41 -2.25 -7.12
N PRO A 90 18.83 -2.20 -8.34
CA PRO A 90 19.29 -1.30 -9.39
C PRO A 90 19.31 0.16 -8.94
N ASP A 91 20.32 0.90 -9.38
CA ASP A 91 20.42 2.34 -9.18
C ASP A 91 19.46 3.11 -10.08
N MET A 92 18.90 4.20 -9.55
CA MET A 92 18.09 5.19 -10.27
C MET A 92 18.59 6.60 -9.93
N GLY A 93 19.90 6.82 -10.08
CA GLY A 93 20.57 8.02 -9.59
C GLY A 93 20.71 7.99 -8.06
N ALA A 94 20.25 9.04 -7.39
CA ALA A 94 20.35 9.24 -5.95
C ALA A 94 19.52 8.25 -5.10
N VAL A 95 18.65 7.45 -5.73
CA VAL A 95 17.77 6.50 -5.05
C VAL A 95 17.86 5.11 -5.68
N LYS A 96 17.53 4.08 -4.91
CA LYS A 96 17.48 2.68 -5.37
C LYS A 96 16.09 2.30 -5.89
N PHE A 97 16.03 1.43 -6.89
CA PHE A 97 14.76 0.88 -7.38
C PHE A 97 14.05 0.05 -6.30
N PRO A 98 12.77 0.34 -5.96
CA PRO A 98 12.10 -0.30 -4.83
C PRO A 98 11.53 -1.68 -5.17
N LEU A 99 12.39 -2.63 -5.56
CA LEU A 99 11.96 -3.95 -6.03
C LEU A 99 11.09 -4.71 -5.00
N ALA A 100 11.50 -4.68 -3.72
CA ALA A 100 10.72 -5.29 -2.64
C ALA A 100 9.34 -4.62 -2.48
N GLY A 101 9.27 -3.30 -2.64
CA GLY A 101 8.02 -2.55 -2.64
C GLY A 101 7.10 -2.89 -3.82
N VAL A 102 7.67 -3.13 -5.00
CA VAL A 102 6.94 -3.63 -6.17
C VAL A 102 6.38 -5.04 -5.91
N ILE A 103 7.18 -5.94 -5.33
CA ILE A 103 6.69 -7.29 -4.96
C ILE A 103 5.56 -7.18 -3.92
N TYR A 104 5.75 -6.35 -2.89
CA TYR A 104 4.73 -6.06 -1.88
C TYR A 104 3.43 -5.54 -2.52
N SER A 105 3.54 -4.66 -3.52
CA SER A 105 2.39 -4.10 -4.23
C SER A 105 1.51 -5.17 -4.88
N TYR A 106 2.12 -6.24 -5.39
CA TYR A 106 1.37 -7.36 -5.97
C TYR A 106 0.63 -8.17 -4.91
N ALA A 107 1.29 -8.44 -3.77
CA ALA A 107 0.68 -9.12 -2.63
C ALA A 107 -0.50 -8.30 -2.06
N ALA A 108 -0.29 -6.99 -1.88
CA ALA A 108 -1.30 -6.03 -1.45
C ALA A 108 -2.51 -6.03 -2.41
N ALA A 109 -2.28 -5.82 -3.72
CA ALA A 109 -3.33 -5.83 -4.73
C ALA A 109 -4.12 -7.15 -4.75
N SER A 110 -3.41 -8.28 -4.67
CA SER A 110 -4.01 -9.62 -4.65
C SER A 110 -4.91 -9.80 -3.43
N PHE A 111 -4.45 -9.39 -2.25
CA PHE A 111 -5.21 -9.49 -1.01
C PHE A 111 -6.43 -8.57 -0.98
N THR A 112 -6.27 -7.33 -1.42
CA THR A 112 -7.36 -6.34 -1.50
C THR A 112 -8.44 -6.82 -2.46
N ALA A 113 -8.06 -7.24 -3.67
CA ALA A 113 -9.01 -7.72 -4.67
C ALA A 113 -9.71 -9.01 -4.22
N TYR A 114 -8.98 -9.92 -3.58
CA TYR A 114 -9.56 -11.13 -2.99
C TYR A 114 -10.62 -10.77 -1.95
N THR A 115 -10.26 -9.97 -0.95
CA THR A 115 -11.16 -9.57 0.14
C THR A 115 -12.38 -8.82 -0.37
N TRP A 116 -12.17 -7.91 -1.32
CA TRP A 116 -13.27 -7.18 -1.96
C TRP A 116 -14.28 -8.13 -2.59
N ARG A 117 -13.79 -9.13 -3.34
CA ARG A 117 -14.65 -10.09 -4.05
C ARG A 117 -15.33 -11.09 -3.11
N THR A 118 -14.65 -11.56 -2.07
CA THR A 118 -15.14 -12.67 -1.23
C THR A 118 -15.90 -12.21 0.00
N HIS A 119 -15.56 -11.05 0.57
CA HIS A 119 -16.10 -10.59 1.85
C HIS A 119 -16.93 -9.30 1.75
N ILE A 120 -16.69 -8.46 0.73
CA ILE A 120 -17.37 -7.17 0.51
C ILE A 120 -18.30 -7.28 -0.72
N THR A 121 -19.23 -8.23 -0.65
CA THR A 121 -20.09 -8.58 -1.80
C THR A 121 -21.29 -7.65 -1.97
N THR A 122 -21.92 -7.22 -0.86
CA THR A 122 -23.18 -6.47 -0.90
C THR A 122 -22.96 -4.98 -1.18
N PRO A 123 -23.90 -4.31 -1.89
CA PRO A 123 -23.76 -2.88 -2.22
C PRO A 123 -23.65 -2.01 -0.96
N ARG A 124 -24.39 -2.34 0.10
CA ARG A 124 -24.31 -1.65 1.39
C ARG A 124 -22.90 -1.73 1.99
N LYS A 125 -22.28 -2.93 2.00
CA LYS A 125 -20.91 -3.11 2.52
C LYS A 125 -19.90 -2.36 1.67
N LYS A 126 -20.01 -2.44 0.34
CA LYS A 126 -19.15 -1.68 -0.59
C LYS A 126 -19.22 -0.19 -0.30
N ARG A 127 -20.43 0.37 -0.19
CA ARG A 127 -20.63 1.79 0.15
C ARG A 127 -20.02 2.14 1.51
N GLN A 128 -20.26 1.32 2.54
CA GLN A 128 -19.68 1.53 3.86
C GLN A 128 -18.15 1.53 3.82
N THR A 129 -17.52 0.54 3.17
CA THR A 129 -16.06 0.48 3.02
C THR A 129 -15.50 1.73 2.34
N LEU A 130 -16.14 2.19 1.26
CA LEU A 130 -15.75 3.41 0.55
C LEU A 130 -15.82 4.64 1.47
N LEU A 131 -16.95 4.82 2.18
CA LEU A 131 -17.13 5.95 3.09
C LEU A 131 -16.19 5.91 4.29
N THR A 132 -15.95 4.73 4.87
CA THR A 132 -15.05 4.57 6.02
C THR A 132 -13.61 4.98 5.66
N ALA A 133 -13.16 4.76 4.43
CA ALA A 133 -11.83 5.19 3.99
C ALA A 133 -11.71 6.72 3.80
N LEU A 134 -12.82 7.44 3.58
CA LEU A 134 -12.78 8.90 3.45
C LEU A 134 -12.38 9.60 4.74
N ILE A 135 -12.85 9.10 5.89
CA ILE A 135 -12.59 9.71 7.21
C ILE A 135 -11.08 9.85 7.48
N PRO A 136 -10.27 8.77 7.48
CA PRO A 136 -8.84 8.89 7.73
C PRO A 136 -8.12 9.64 6.58
N THR A 137 -8.63 9.58 5.35
CA THR A 137 -8.07 10.36 4.24
C THR A 137 -8.16 11.87 4.51
N ILE A 138 -9.32 12.35 4.95
CA ILE A 138 -9.54 13.76 5.28
C ILE A 138 -8.71 14.16 6.49
N ILE A 139 -8.61 13.32 7.51
CA ILE A 139 -7.81 13.59 8.71
C ILE A 139 -6.32 13.73 8.35
N LEU A 140 -5.76 12.76 7.62
CA LEU A 140 -4.32 12.72 7.31
C LEU A 140 -3.90 13.76 6.27
N ASN A 141 -4.80 14.18 5.38
CA ASN A 141 -4.53 15.21 4.38
C ASN A 141 -5.21 16.55 4.69
N GLY A 142 -5.72 16.77 5.91
CA GLY A 142 -6.52 17.96 6.23
C GLY A 142 -5.81 19.28 5.94
N THR A 143 -4.48 19.32 6.09
CA THR A 143 -3.64 20.48 5.80
C THR A 143 -3.53 20.81 4.32
N MET A 144 -3.68 19.82 3.43
CA MET A 144 -3.54 20.00 1.98
C MET A 144 -4.62 20.91 1.40
N PHE A 145 -5.81 20.95 2.03
CA PHE A 145 -6.87 21.88 1.63
C PHE A 145 -6.45 23.35 1.83
N PHE A 146 -5.74 23.67 2.93
CA PHE A 146 -5.27 25.03 3.18
C PHE A 146 -4.20 25.48 2.17
N ILE A 147 -3.36 24.56 1.68
CA ILE A 147 -2.40 24.85 0.61
C ILE A 147 -3.10 25.34 -0.64
N LEU A 148 -4.26 24.75 -1.00
CA LEU A 148 -5.02 25.16 -2.18
C LEU A 148 -5.58 26.59 -2.06
N LEU A 149 -5.91 27.03 -0.84
CA LEU A 149 -6.41 28.39 -0.59
C LEU A 149 -5.30 29.44 -0.75
N ILE A 150 -4.06 29.09 -0.43
CA ILE A 150 -2.89 29.99 -0.51
C ILE A 150 -2.27 29.97 -1.90
N GLU A 151 -2.13 28.78 -2.50
CA GLU A 151 -1.47 28.54 -3.79
C GLU A 151 -2.37 27.73 -4.74
N PRO A 152 -3.33 28.37 -5.43
CA PRO A 152 -4.28 27.68 -6.31
C PRO A 152 -3.63 26.92 -7.48
N ASN A 153 -2.43 27.34 -7.89
CA ASN A 153 -1.62 26.66 -8.91
C ASN A 153 -1.16 25.25 -8.48
N ARG A 154 -1.25 24.89 -7.19
CA ARG A 154 -0.94 23.55 -6.67
C ARG A 154 -2.11 22.57 -6.69
N ILE A 155 -3.15 22.84 -7.48
CA ILE A 155 -4.33 21.96 -7.55
C ILE A 155 -3.98 20.49 -7.86
N LEU A 156 -3.04 20.24 -8.77
CA LEU A 156 -2.60 18.87 -9.11
C LEU A 156 -1.93 18.18 -7.92
N PHE A 157 -1.13 18.90 -7.14
CA PHE A 157 -0.47 18.40 -5.94
C PHE A 157 -1.50 17.99 -4.88
N VAL A 158 -2.49 18.86 -4.62
CA VAL A 158 -3.54 18.62 -3.64
C VAL A 158 -4.45 17.47 -4.07
N LEU A 159 -4.92 17.47 -5.32
CA LEU A 159 -5.79 16.43 -5.84
C LEU A 159 -5.12 15.05 -5.86
N SER A 160 -3.85 14.99 -6.31
CA SER A 160 -3.10 13.73 -6.26
C SER A 160 -2.91 13.24 -4.83
N SER A 161 -2.61 14.13 -3.87
CA SER A 161 -2.51 13.78 -2.45
C SER A 161 -3.78 13.09 -1.94
N TYR A 162 -4.95 13.70 -2.17
CA TYR A 162 -6.23 13.12 -1.74
C TYR A 162 -6.55 11.81 -2.46
N LEU A 163 -6.33 11.75 -3.77
CA LEU A 163 -6.62 10.56 -4.57
C LEU A 163 -5.76 9.36 -4.13
N THR A 164 -4.45 9.54 -4.00
CA THR A 164 -3.56 8.46 -3.61
C THR A 164 -3.73 8.08 -2.15
N MET A 165 -3.93 9.05 -1.26
CA MET A 165 -4.21 8.74 0.16
C MET A 165 -5.52 7.98 0.32
N TYR A 166 -6.56 8.36 -0.42
CA TYR A 166 -7.83 7.62 -0.41
C TYR A 166 -7.66 6.18 -0.88
N LEU A 167 -6.89 5.96 -1.95
CA LEU A 167 -6.57 4.62 -2.43
C LEU A 167 -5.83 3.80 -1.35
N VAL A 168 -4.88 4.41 -0.64
CA VAL A 168 -4.14 3.78 0.45
C VAL A 168 -5.05 3.46 1.63
N MET A 169 -5.94 4.37 2.03
CA MET A 169 -6.91 4.14 3.09
C MET A 169 -7.92 3.06 2.73
N LEU A 170 -8.35 2.99 1.46
CA LEU A 170 -9.16 1.88 0.97
C LEU A 170 -8.43 0.54 1.10
N PHE A 171 -7.16 0.50 0.70
CA PHE A 171 -6.32 -0.67 0.90
C PHE A 171 -6.31 -1.10 2.38
N TYR A 172 -6.10 -0.17 3.31
CA TYR A 172 -6.07 -0.47 4.74
C TYR A 172 -7.41 -1.00 5.27
N VAL A 173 -8.51 -0.30 5.01
CA VAL A 173 -9.84 -0.70 5.48
C VAL A 173 -10.20 -2.09 4.94
N ILE A 174 -9.97 -2.34 3.65
CA ILE A 174 -10.22 -3.64 3.04
C ILE A 174 -9.32 -4.71 3.67
N SER A 175 -8.02 -4.43 3.81
CA SER A 175 -7.06 -5.40 4.32
C SER A 175 -7.32 -5.78 5.77
N ILE A 176 -7.62 -4.81 6.63
CA ILE A 176 -7.98 -5.05 8.04
C ILE A 176 -9.26 -5.89 8.12
N TYR A 177 -10.28 -5.55 7.32
CA TYR A 177 -11.52 -6.31 7.26
C TYR A 177 -11.31 -7.76 6.79
N GLY A 178 -10.47 -7.95 5.77
CA GLY A 178 -10.10 -9.25 5.24
C GLY A 178 -9.36 -10.11 6.27
N ALA A 179 -8.36 -9.53 6.93
CA ALA A 179 -7.60 -10.20 7.99
C ALA A 179 -8.52 -10.63 9.13
N TYR A 180 -9.39 -9.73 9.61
CA TYR A 180 -10.40 -10.04 10.62
C TYR A 180 -11.29 -11.23 10.22
N LYS A 181 -11.76 -11.26 8.97
CA LYS A 181 -12.61 -12.36 8.47
C LYS A 181 -11.87 -13.68 8.40
N ILE A 182 -10.63 -13.69 7.93
CA ILE A 182 -9.80 -14.90 7.85
C ILE A 182 -9.53 -15.46 9.25
N ILE A 183 -9.15 -14.59 10.20
CA ILE A 183 -8.89 -14.97 11.60
C ILE A 183 -10.16 -15.54 12.24
N LYS A 184 -11.29 -14.82 12.15
CA LYS A 184 -12.57 -15.26 12.70
C LYS A 184 -13.00 -16.62 12.16
N ASN A 185 -12.93 -16.82 10.84
CA ASN A 185 -13.31 -18.09 10.21
C ASN A 185 -12.37 -19.23 10.63
N SER A 186 -11.08 -18.94 10.80
CA SER A 186 -10.10 -19.94 11.24
C SER A 186 -10.33 -20.39 12.68
N ILE A 187 -10.66 -19.45 13.58
CA ILE A 187 -11.00 -19.75 14.98
C ILE A 187 -12.27 -20.59 15.06
N LEU A 188 -13.33 -20.18 14.34
CA LEU A 188 -14.61 -20.90 14.33
C LEU A 188 -14.46 -22.33 13.79
N ARG A 189 -13.68 -22.54 12.72
CA ARG A 189 -13.39 -23.89 12.21
C ARG A 189 -12.68 -24.75 13.26
N ARG A 190 -11.66 -24.20 13.94
CA ARG A 190 -10.94 -24.93 15.00
C ARG A 190 -11.85 -25.30 16.18
N ALA A 191 -12.75 -24.41 16.58
CA ALA A 191 -13.73 -24.68 17.64
C ALA A 191 -14.71 -25.80 17.25
N ALA A 192 -15.21 -25.80 16.01
CA ALA A 192 -16.08 -26.86 15.51
C ALA A 192 -15.38 -28.23 15.45
N TYR A 193 -14.10 -28.28 15.03
CA TYR A 193 -13.32 -29.51 15.05
C TYR A 193 -13.07 -30.04 16.47
N ARG A 194 -12.83 -29.18 17.46
CA ARG A 194 -12.67 -29.60 18.86
C ARG A 194 -13.99 -30.09 19.47
N GLY A 195 -15.11 -29.44 19.16
CA GLY A 195 -16.43 -29.91 19.60
C GLY A 195 -16.83 -31.25 19.00
N LEU A 196 -16.42 -31.55 17.76
CA LEU A 196 -16.62 -32.88 17.15
C LEU A 196 -15.73 -33.98 17.76
N LEU A 197 -14.56 -33.63 18.31
CA LEU A 197 -13.66 -34.56 18.97
C LEU A 197 -14.04 -34.88 20.43
N SER A 198 -14.87 -34.05 21.08
CA SER A 198 -15.36 -34.32 22.44
C SER A 198 -16.59 -35.25 22.49
N PHE A 199 -17.11 -35.68 21.33
CA PHE A 199 -18.26 -36.59 21.20
C PHE A 199 -17.85 -38.00 20.71
N ARG A 200 -16.56 -38.32 20.71
CA ARG A 200 -16.01 -39.67 20.46
C ARG A 200 -15.21 -40.11 21.68
#